data_AF-A0A2H0INF1-F1
#
_entry.id   AF-A0A2H0INF1-F1
#
_cell.length_a   1.000
_cell.length_b   1.000
_cell.length_c   1.000
_cell.angle_alpha   90.00
_cell.angle_beta   90.00
_cell.angle_gamma   90.00
#
_symmetry.space_group_name_H-M   'P 1'
#
loop_
_entity.id
_entity.type
_entity.pdbx_description
1 polymer ?
#
loop_
_entity_poly.entity_id
_entity_poly.type
_entity_poly.pdbx_seq_one_letter_code
_entity_poly.pdbx_strand_id
1 'polypeptide(L)'
;MIDDSEQVINYYKTSNRISPELFNTLKMVMLEWRKVITSSHINDQQKLIFKKALAHSNSVIWFELGFRLAKYSAQDQSAIFILTETLLESNYRSRLKSTALIPYLKDTHQEYFLSKSINDKSKKVRIKAADAILTINKKEYLALIEERILIENNEEVRSALNFCLANFDKIIKRADGGTELVL
;
A
#
# COMPACT_ATOMS: atom_id res chain seq x y z
N MET A 1 -10.43 -14.78 -6.18
CA MET A 1 -9.59 -14.61 -4.96
C MET A 1 -10.06 -15.62 -3.92
N ILE A 2 -9.19 -16.17 -3.07
CA ILE A 2 -9.60 -17.07 -1.97
C ILE A 2 -10.15 -16.21 -0.82
N ASP A 3 -11.30 -16.58 -0.25
CA ASP A 3 -11.83 -15.97 0.97
C ASP A 3 -11.03 -16.44 2.19
N ASP A 4 -10.37 -15.49 2.87
CA ASP A 4 -9.58 -15.70 4.08
C ASP A 4 -10.19 -14.99 5.31
N SER A 5 -11.41 -14.46 5.20
CA SER A 5 -12.04 -13.67 6.26
C SER A 5 -12.19 -14.44 7.57
N GLU A 6 -12.57 -15.72 7.53
CA GLU A 6 -12.68 -16.54 8.74
C GLU A 6 -11.33 -16.79 9.42
N GLN A 7 -10.26 -16.96 8.62
CA GLN A 7 -8.92 -17.16 9.15
C GLN A 7 -8.43 -15.92 9.89
N VAL A 8 -8.64 -14.73 9.33
CA VAL A 8 -8.29 -13.47 9.98
C VAL A 8 -9.11 -13.20 11.23
N ILE A 9 -10.44 -13.46 11.18
CA ILE A 9 -11.28 -13.35 12.37
C ILE A 9 -10.76 -14.28 13.48
N ASN A 10 -10.47 -15.55 13.16
CA ASN A 10 -9.99 -16.51 14.15
C ASN A 10 -8.61 -16.12 14.71
N TYR A 11 -7.68 -15.68 13.86
CA TYR A 11 -6.36 -15.23 14.27
C TYR A 11 -6.42 -14.09 15.29
N TYR A 12 -7.23 -13.06 15.03
CA TYR A 12 -7.34 -11.92 15.95
C TYR A 12 -8.19 -12.22 17.19
N LYS A 13 -9.12 -13.18 17.11
CA LYS A 13 -9.88 -13.66 18.26
C LYS A 13 -8.99 -14.38 19.28
N THR A 14 -8.07 -15.23 18.81
CA THR A 14 -7.24 -16.07 19.69
C THR A 14 -5.95 -15.40 20.13
N SER A 15 -5.44 -14.44 19.36
CA SER A 15 -4.13 -13.84 19.61
C SER A 15 -4.11 -12.81 20.74
N ASN A 16 -5.28 -12.34 21.23
CA ASN A 16 -5.40 -11.26 22.22
C ASN A 16 -4.60 -9.99 21.87
N ARG A 17 -4.33 -9.76 20.58
CA ARG A 17 -3.53 -8.62 20.08
C ARG A 17 -4.30 -7.31 19.97
N ILE A 18 -5.62 -7.36 20.06
CA ILE A 18 -6.51 -6.22 19.88
C ILE A 18 -7.59 -6.22 20.95
N SER A 19 -8.10 -5.03 21.29
CA SER A 19 -9.21 -4.90 22.25
C SER A 19 -10.48 -5.54 21.70
N PRO A 20 -11.43 -5.94 22.57
CA PRO A 20 -12.73 -6.48 22.13
C PRO A 20 -13.48 -5.56 21.16
N GLU A 21 -13.43 -4.25 21.38
CA GLU A 21 -14.05 -3.25 20.50
C GLU A 21 -13.41 -3.24 19.10
N LEU A 22 -12.07 -3.27 19.06
CA LEU A 22 -11.33 -3.31 17.81
C LEU A 22 -11.56 -4.64 17.07
N PHE A 23 -11.65 -5.75 17.81
CA PHE A 23 -12.01 -7.05 17.25
C PHE A 23 -13.40 -7.04 16.62
N ASN A 24 -14.40 -6.46 17.28
CA ASN A 24 -15.75 -6.36 16.74
C ASN A 24 -15.77 -5.53 15.44
N THR A 25 -15.01 -4.45 15.39
CA THR A 25 -14.85 -3.64 14.17
C THR A 25 -14.20 -4.46 13.05
N LEU A 26 -13.09 -5.15 13.33
CA LEU A 26 -12.41 -6.01 12.35
C LEU A 26 -13.35 -7.10 11.83
N LYS A 27 -14.04 -7.80 12.74
CA LYS A 27 -14.97 -8.87 12.41
C LYS A 27 -16.06 -8.36 11.48
N MET A 28 -16.65 -7.20 11.76
CA MET A 28 -17.68 -6.62 10.91
C MET A 28 -17.15 -6.32 9.50
N VAL A 29 -15.96 -5.72 9.38
CA VAL A 29 -15.32 -5.45 8.08
C VAL A 29 -15.02 -6.75 7.31
N MET A 30 -14.51 -7.79 7.97
CA MET A 30 -14.20 -9.07 7.33
C MET A 30 -15.46 -9.83 6.90
N LEU A 31 -16.58 -9.70 7.63
CA LEU A 31 -17.86 -10.26 7.21
C LEU A 31 -18.41 -9.55 5.97
N GLU A 32 -18.27 -8.22 5.88
CA GLU A 32 -18.63 -7.48 4.66
C GLU A 32 -17.70 -7.83 3.48
N TRP A 33 -16.40 -8.03 3.75
CA TRP A 33 -15.46 -8.52 2.74
C TRP A 33 -15.86 -9.88 2.18
N ARG A 34 -16.25 -10.82 3.05
CA ARG A 34 -16.72 -12.14 2.63
C ARG A 34 -17.92 -12.06 1.70
N LYS A 35 -18.84 -11.14 1.96
CA LYS A 35 -19.98 -10.89 1.06
C LYS A 35 -19.50 -10.43 -0.32
N VAL A 36 -18.51 -9.53 -0.39
CA VAL A 36 -17.89 -9.10 -1.66
C VAL A 36 -17.30 -10.27 -2.44
N ILE A 37 -16.57 -11.17 -1.77
CA ILE A 37 -16.01 -12.35 -2.44
C ILE A 37 -17.12 -13.25 -2.99
N THR A 38 -18.21 -13.40 -2.23
CA THR A 38 -19.36 -14.23 -2.63
C THR A 38 -20.14 -13.61 -3.79
N SER A 39 -20.37 -12.29 -3.77
CA SER A 39 -21.11 -11.56 -4.81
C SER A 39 -20.24 -11.15 -6.00
N SER A 40 -18.91 -11.23 -5.87
CA SER A 40 -17.92 -10.71 -6.82
C SER A 40 -18.13 -9.23 -7.18
N HIS A 41 -18.69 -8.43 -6.28
CA HIS A 41 -18.96 -7.01 -6.51
C HIS A 41 -19.02 -6.22 -5.20
N ILE A 42 -18.49 -4.99 -5.22
CA ILE A 42 -18.60 -4.02 -4.12
C ILE A 42 -19.77 -3.04 -4.35
N ASN A 43 -20.84 -3.19 -3.57
CA ASN A 43 -21.97 -2.28 -3.58
C ASN A 43 -21.72 -0.97 -2.79
N ASP A 44 -22.63 0.00 -2.88
CA ASP A 44 -22.44 1.32 -2.27
C ASP A 44 -22.38 1.32 -0.73
N GLN A 45 -23.12 0.41 -0.08
CA GLN A 45 -23.02 0.23 1.37
C GLN A 45 -21.62 -0.26 1.76
N GLN A 46 -21.09 -1.24 1.04
CA GLN A 46 -19.74 -1.77 1.26
C GLN A 46 -18.67 -0.72 0.97
N LYS A 47 -18.83 0.10 -0.08
CA LYS A 47 -17.93 1.25 -0.34
C LYS A 47 -17.85 2.18 0.88
N LEU A 48 -18.99 2.51 1.50
CA LEU A 48 -19.00 3.38 2.69
C LEU A 48 -18.31 2.72 3.90
N ILE A 49 -18.57 1.44 4.14
CA ILE A 49 -17.94 0.68 5.23
C ILE A 49 -16.42 0.61 5.01
N PHE A 50 -15.99 0.35 3.78
CA PHE A 50 -14.58 0.22 3.42
C PHE A 50 -13.83 1.54 3.51
N LYS A 51 -14.44 2.66 3.07
CA LYS A 51 -13.88 4.00 3.27
C LYS A 51 -13.66 4.31 4.76
N LYS A 52 -14.64 3.98 5.61
CA LYS A 52 -14.51 4.16 7.07
C LYS A 52 -13.39 3.30 7.66
N ALA A 53 -13.30 2.04 7.24
CA ALA A 53 -12.25 1.13 7.69
C ALA A 53 -10.85 1.57 7.25
N LEU A 54 -10.68 2.09 6.02
CA LEU A 54 -9.42 2.68 5.56
C LEU A 54 -9.06 3.96 6.34
N ALA A 55 -10.06 4.76 6.71
CA ALA A 55 -9.85 5.95 7.54
C ALA A 55 -9.52 5.62 9.01
N HIS A 56 -9.83 4.41 9.49
CA HIS A 56 -9.68 3.98 10.87
C HIS A 56 -8.25 4.18 11.41
N SER A 57 -8.10 4.67 12.65
CA SER A 57 -6.79 5.02 13.23
C SER A 57 -5.89 3.80 13.45
N ASN A 58 -6.48 2.66 13.83
CA ASN A 58 -5.76 1.43 14.08
C ASN A 58 -5.31 0.72 12.79
N SER A 59 -4.06 0.27 12.76
CA SER A 59 -3.44 -0.37 11.60
C SER A 59 -4.02 -1.71 11.20
N VAL A 60 -4.49 -2.51 12.15
CA VAL A 60 -5.10 -3.81 11.87
C VAL A 60 -6.32 -3.63 10.97
N ILE A 61 -7.19 -2.66 11.25
CA ILE A 61 -8.42 -2.46 10.48
C ILE A 61 -8.13 -2.01 9.03
N TRP A 62 -7.37 -0.93 8.87
CA TRP A 62 -7.15 -0.39 7.54
C TRP A 62 -6.24 -1.29 6.70
N PHE A 63 -5.26 -1.96 7.31
CA PHE A 63 -4.32 -2.79 6.57
C PHE A 63 -4.98 -4.09 6.10
N GLU A 64 -5.71 -4.80 6.98
CA GLU A 64 -6.38 -6.05 6.60
C GLU A 64 -7.37 -5.83 5.45
N LEU A 65 -8.19 -4.77 5.53
CA LEU A 65 -9.08 -4.43 4.42
C LEU A 65 -8.31 -3.92 3.20
N GLY A 66 -7.37 -3.00 3.39
CA GLY A 66 -6.65 -2.34 2.31
C GLY A 66 -5.85 -3.31 1.45
N PHE A 67 -5.19 -4.28 2.08
CA PHE A 67 -4.47 -5.35 1.40
C PHE A 67 -5.38 -6.17 0.50
N ARG A 68 -6.58 -6.51 0.99
CA ARG A 68 -7.60 -7.24 0.22
C ARG A 68 -8.12 -6.43 -0.95
N LEU A 69 -8.45 -5.16 -0.74
CA LEU A 69 -8.82 -4.24 -1.82
C LEU A 69 -7.71 -4.13 -2.86
N ALA A 70 -6.45 -4.03 -2.43
CA ALA A 70 -5.31 -3.92 -3.34
C ALA A 70 -5.18 -5.16 -4.23
N LYS A 71 -5.29 -6.36 -3.66
CA LYS A 71 -5.31 -7.61 -4.44
C LYS A 71 -6.56 -7.77 -5.31
N TYR A 72 -7.70 -7.19 -4.91
CA TYR A 72 -8.98 -7.33 -5.60
C TYR A 72 -9.19 -6.28 -6.70
N SER A 73 -8.39 -5.21 -6.71
CA SER A 73 -8.36 -4.17 -7.77
C SER A 73 -8.30 -4.74 -9.19
N ALA A 74 -7.72 -5.94 -9.32
CA ALA A 74 -7.64 -6.73 -10.53
C ALA A 74 -8.98 -7.23 -11.11
N GLN A 75 -9.98 -7.41 -10.25
CA GLN A 75 -11.25 -8.08 -10.52
C GLN A 75 -12.42 -7.09 -10.53
N ASP A 76 -12.37 -6.05 -9.69
CA ASP A 76 -13.39 -5.02 -9.61
C ASP A 76 -12.76 -3.63 -9.52
N GLN A 77 -13.10 -2.77 -10.48
CA GLN A 77 -12.64 -1.37 -10.54
C GLN A 77 -13.09 -0.56 -9.31
N SER A 78 -14.16 -0.97 -8.64
CA SER A 78 -14.61 -0.34 -7.41
C SER A 78 -13.55 -0.40 -6.30
N ALA A 79 -12.74 -1.47 -6.27
CA ALA A 79 -11.69 -1.60 -5.26
C ALA A 79 -10.55 -0.60 -5.51
N ILE A 80 -10.11 -0.43 -6.76
CA ILE A 80 -9.09 0.59 -7.06
C ILE A 80 -9.63 2.01 -6.91
N PHE A 81 -10.92 2.22 -7.20
CA PHE A 81 -11.57 3.51 -6.98
C PHE A 81 -11.52 3.93 -5.51
N ILE A 82 -11.89 3.04 -4.59
CA ILE A 82 -11.84 3.30 -3.13
C ILE A 82 -10.40 3.66 -2.69
N LEU A 83 -9.40 2.93 -3.16
CA LEU A 83 -7.99 3.19 -2.83
C LEU A 83 -7.50 4.51 -3.42
N THR A 84 -7.94 4.84 -4.64
CA THR A 84 -7.62 6.09 -5.33
C THR A 84 -8.22 7.28 -4.60
N GLU A 85 -9.49 7.22 -4.19
CA GLU A 85 -10.10 8.26 -3.36
C GLU A 85 -9.33 8.44 -2.05
N THR A 86 -8.94 7.34 -1.39
CA THR A 86 -8.13 7.38 -0.17
C THR A 86 -6.74 8.01 -0.39
N LEU A 87 -6.15 7.82 -1.57
CA LEU A 87 -4.89 8.42 -1.99
C LEU A 87 -5.02 9.93 -2.27
N LEU A 88 -6.22 10.41 -2.61
CA LEU A 88 -6.47 11.82 -2.94
C LEU A 88 -7.08 12.61 -1.75
N GLU A 89 -7.32 11.95 -0.63
CA GLU A 89 -7.85 12.56 0.60
C GLU A 89 -7.02 13.75 1.09
N SER A 90 -7.70 14.74 1.68
CA SER A 90 -7.05 15.93 2.23
C SER A 90 -6.09 15.60 3.39
N ASN A 91 -6.46 14.59 4.19
CA ASN A 91 -5.69 14.10 5.33
C ASN A 91 -4.50 13.25 4.88
N TYR A 92 -3.28 13.70 5.20
CA TYR A 92 -2.07 12.97 4.82
C TYR A 92 -1.99 11.55 5.41
N ARG A 93 -2.66 11.27 6.54
CA ARG A 93 -2.69 9.93 7.13
C ARG A 93 -3.45 8.94 6.25
N SER A 94 -4.52 9.37 5.59
CA SER A 94 -5.25 8.53 4.63
C SER A 94 -4.38 8.24 3.41
N ARG A 95 -3.77 9.28 2.83
CA ARG A 95 -2.85 9.13 1.68
C ARG A 95 -1.65 8.24 2.00
N LEU A 96 -1.09 8.36 3.22
CA LEU A 96 0.00 7.52 3.71
C LEU A 96 -0.40 6.04 3.74
N LYS A 97 -1.61 5.71 4.21
CA LYS A 97 -2.11 4.33 4.24
C LYS A 97 -2.29 3.79 2.82
N SER A 98 -2.86 4.57 1.91
CA SER A 98 -2.99 4.17 0.50
C SER A 98 -1.62 3.93 -0.14
N THR A 99 -0.64 4.79 0.18
CA THR A 99 0.76 4.64 -0.25
C THR A 99 1.40 3.36 0.31
N ALA A 100 1.06 2.98 1.55
CA ALA A 100 1.55 1.74 2.15
C ALA A 100 1.01 0.46 1.48
N LEU A 101 -0.07 0.57 0.70
CA LEU A 101 -0.70 -0.56 0.02
C LEU A 101 -0.18 -0.78 -1.41
N ILE A 102 0.61 0.16 -1.95
CA ILE A 102 1.13 0.12 -3.32
C ILE A 102 1.83 -1.22 -3.65
N PRO A 103 2.68 -1.81 -2.79
CA PRO A 103 3.34 -3.07 -3.12
C PRO A 103 2.39 -4.26 -3.38
N TYR A 104 1.13 -4.14 -2.99
CA TYR A 104 0.11 -5.17 -3.16
C TYR A 104 -0.84 -4.89 -4.33
N LEU A 105 -0.71 -3.73 -4.98
CA LEU A 105 -1.44 -3.40 -6.20
C LEU A 105 -0.87 -4.16 -7.39
N LYS A 106 -1.69 -4.34 -8.43
CA LYS A 106 -1.19 -4.73 -9.75
C LYS A 106 -0.31 -3.63 -10.34
N ASP A 107 0.67 -4.05 -11.12
CA ASP A 107 1.63 -3.20 -11.84
C ASP A 107 0.98 -2.00 -12.53
N THR A 108 -0.13 -2.23 -13.24
CA THR A 108 -0.90 -1.20 -13.96
C THR A 108 -1.41 -0.06 -13.08
N HIS A 109 -1.51 -0.26 -11.77
CA HIS A 109 -1.94 0.75 -10.81
C HIS A 109 -0.79 1.28 -9.95
N GLN A 110 0.31 0.53 -9.84
CA GLN A 110 1.48 0.93 -9.04
C GLN A 110 2.05 2.26 -9.54
N GLU A 111 2.22 2.41 -10.86
CA GLU A 111 2.80 3.62 -11.45
C GLU A 111 2.02 4.89 -11.08
N TYR A 112 0.70 4.88 -11.26
CA TYR A 112 -0.16 6.02 -10.89
C TYR A 112 -0.05 6.35 -9.40
N PHE A 113 -0.12 5.35 -8.53
CA PHE A 113 -0.05 5.57 -7.08
C PHE A 113 1.32 6.09 -6.66
N LEU A 114 2.41 5.52 -7.20
CA LEU A 114 3.78 5.96 -6.92
C LEU A 114 4.01 7.40 -7.38
N SER A 115 3.59 7.73 -8.60
CA SER A 115 3.70 9.10 -9.14
C SER A 115 2.99 10.13 -8.27
N LYS A 116 1.80 9.80 -7.74
CA LYS A 116 1.08 10.67 -6.79
C LYS A 116 1.77 10.73 -5.43
N SER A 117 2.18 9.60 -4.86
CA SER A 117 2.74 9.54 -3.51
C SER A 117 4.15 10.15 -3.41
N ILE A 118 5.00 9.95 -4.42
CA ILE A 118 6.37 10.48 -4.42
C ILE A 118 6.39 12.01 -4.60
N ASN A 119 5.34 12.58 -5.19
CA ASN A 119 5.13 14.02 -5.34
C ASN A 119 4.18 14.61 -4.29
N ASP A 120 3.83 13.85 -3.24
CA ASP A 120 2.89 14.29 -2.23
C ASP A 120 3.40 15.50 -1.45
N LYS A 121 2.50 16.41 -1.07
CA LYS A 121 2.83 17.57 -0.23
C LYS A 121 3.42 17.20 1.14
N SER A 122 3.06 16.04 1.69
CA SER A 122 3.55 15.56 2.99
C SER A 122 4.84 14.75 2.84
N LYS A 123 5.90 15.18 3.54
CA LYS A 123 7.17 14.44 3.58
C LYS A 123 7.01 12.98 4.02
N LYS A 124 6.07 12.69 4.93
CA LYS A 124 5.80 11.33 5.41
C LYS A 124 5.27 10.42 4.30
N VAL A 125 4.44 10.96 3.42
CA VAL A 125 3.90 10.21 2.28
C VAL A 125 5.00 9.96 1.26
N ARG A 126 5.84 10.97 0.97
CA ARG A 126 6.99 10.81 0.06
C ARG A 126 8.01 9.79 0.56
N ILE A 127 8.34 9.79 1.85
CA ILE A 127 9.20 8.76 2.46
C ILE A 127 8.58 7.37 2.31
N LYS A 128 7.26 7.25 2.55
CA LYS A 128 6.57 5.96 2.37
C LYS A 128 6.51 5.53 0.91
N ALA A 129 6.48 6.47 -0.03
CA ALA A 129 6.60 6.17 -1.46
C ALA A 129 7.98 5.59 -1.77
N ALA A 130 9.07 6.17 -1.26
CA ALA A 130 10.42 5.63 -1.43
C ALA A 130 10.53 4.19 -0.87
N ASP A 131 9.95 3.92 0.30
CA ASP A 131 9.85 2.59 0.91
C ASP A 131 9.02 1.61 0.05
N ALA A 132 7.89 2.06 -0.50
CA ALA A 132 7.07 1.26 -1.40
C ALA A 132 7.83 0.91 -2.69
N ILE A 133 8.56 1.86 -3.29
CA ILE A 133 9.39 1.61 -4.48
C ILE A 133 10.48 0.59 -4.16
N LEU A 134 11.17 0.72 -3.02
CA LEU A 134 12.16 -0.25 -2.58
C LEU A 134 11.56 -1.64 -2.37
N THR A 135 10.34 -1.72 -1.83
CA THR A 135 9.64 -2.99 -1.60
C THR A 135 9.24 -3.66 -2.92
N ILE A 136 8.78 -2.88 -3.90
CA ILE A 136 8.40 -3.40 -5.22
C ILE A 136 9.64 -3.83 -6.01
N ASN A 137 10.74 -3.09 -5.85
CA ASN A 137 12.06 -3.46 -6.35
C ASN A 137 12.11 -3.74 -7.87
N LYS A 138 11.51 -2.84 -8.67
CA LYS A 138 11.56 -2.90 -10.14
C LYS A 138 12.43 -1.80 -10.72
N LYS A 139 13.31 -2.18 -11.66
CA LYS A 139 14.23 -1.24 -12.33
C LYS A 139 13.49 -0.08 -13.02
N GLU A 140 12.24 -0.28 -13.43
CA GLU A 140 11.40 0.76 -14.07
C GLU A 140 11.15 1.99 -13.17
N TYR A 141 11.28 1.88 -11.85
CA TYR A 141 11.08 3.00 -10.93
C TYR A 141 12.37 3.75 -10.56
N LEU A 142 13.52 3.39 -11.13
CA LEU A 142 14.79 4.07 -10.89
C LEU A 142 14.75 5.53 -11.35
N ALA A 143 14.29 5.77 -12.57
CA ALA A 143 14.17 7.12 -13.13
C ALA A 143 13.29 8.01 -12.22
N LEU A 144 12.19 7.46 -11.69
CA LEU A 144 11.30 8.16 -10.77
C LEU A 144 12.03 8.58 -9.47
N ILE A 145 12.92 7.74 -8.94
CA ILE A 145 13.73 8.06 -7.76
C ILE A 145 14.77 9.13 -8.09
N GLU A 146 15.52 8.95 -9.18
CA GLU A 146 16.59 9.85 -9.60
C GLU A 146 16.06 11.26 -9.87
N GLU A 147 14.98 11.38 -10.66
CA GLU A 147 14.31 12.65 -10.94
C GLU A 147 13.82 13.32 -9.65
N ARG A 148 13.25 12.55 -8.72
CA ARG A 148 12.76 13.10 -7.45
C ARG A 148 13.89 13.64 -6.58
N ILE A 149 15.05 12.96 -6.52
CA ILE A 149 16.21 13.41 -5.72
C ILE A 149 16.66 14.81 -6.15
N LEU A 150 16.71 15.08 -7.45
CA LEU A 150 17.18 16.35 -8.01
C LEU A 150 16.37 17.57 -7.54
N ILE A 151 15.08 17.38 -7.26
CA ILE A 151 14.16 18.45 -6.88
C ILE A 151 13.68 18.37 -5.43
N GLU A 152 14.11 17.35 -4.67
CA GLU A 152 13.67 17.17 -3.29
C GLU A 152 14.42 18.13 -2.36
N ASN A 153 13.69 19.05 -1.75
CA ASN A 153 14.24 20.04 -0.82
C ASN A 153 14.24 19.57 0.63
N ASN A 154 13.49 18.53 0.98
CA ASN A 154 13.48 17.99 2.34
C ASN A 154 14.57 16.93 2.52
N GLU A 155 15.53 17.18 3.42
CA GLU A 155 16.68 16.31 3.65
C GLU A 155 16.31 14.89 4.09
N GLU A 156 15.27 14.72 4.91
CA GLU A 156 14.79 13.42 5.36
C GLU A 156 14.25 12.60 4.18
N VAL A 157 13.47 13.24 3.29
CA VAL A 157 12.96 12.59 2.08
C VAL A 157 14.11 12.27 1.12
N ARG A 158 15.03 13.23 0.90
CA ARG A 158 16.20 13.02 0.05
C ARG A 158 17.06 11.86 0.56
N SER A 159 17.24 11.75 1.87
CA SER A 159 17.96 10.62 2.50
C SER A 159 17.24 9.29 2.28
N ALA A 160 15.91 9.25 2.41
CA ALA A 160 15.12 8.04 2.12
C ALA A 160 15.22 7.62 0.64
N LEU A 161 15.20 8.59 -0.29
CA LEU A 161 15.37 8.32 -1.72
C LEU A 161 16.78 7.83 -2.06
N ASN A 162 17.81 8.46 -1.50
CA ASN A 162 19.21 8.01 -1.65
C ASN A 162 19.41 6.61 -1.08
N PHE A 163 18.80 6.30 0.07
CA PHE A 163 18.81 4.94 0.63
C PHE A 163 18.13 3.94 -0.32
N CYS A 164 17.00 4.32 -0.90
CA CYS A 164 16.31 3.50 -1.89
C CYS A 164 17.23 3.22 -3.09
N LEU A 165 17.81 4.26 -3.70
CA LEU A 165 18.73 4.17 -4.85
C LEU A 165 19.94 3.27 -4.54
N ALA A 166 20.62 3.49 -3.41
CA ALA A 166 21.79 2.71 -3.01
C ALA A 166 21.49 1.21 -2.78
N ASN A 167 20.24 0.86 -2.47
CA ASN A 167 19.82 -0.53 -2.32
C ASN A 167 19.26 -1.14 -3.61
N PHE A 168 18.82 -0.32 -4.57
CA PHE A 168 18.57 -0.74 -5.95
C PHE A 168 19.86 -1.12 -6.69
N ASP A 169 20.93 -0.34 -6.52
CA ASP A 169 22.23 -0.57 -7.17
C ASP A 169 22.82 -1.95 -6.85
N LYS A 170 22.58 -2.45 -5.63
CA LYS A 170 23.01 -3.81 -5.20
C LYS A 170 22.32 -4.91 -6.00
N ILE A 171 21.15 -4.64 -6.55
CA ILE A 171 20.30 -5.61 -7.23
C ILE A 171 20.57 -5.57 -8.74
N ILE A 172 20.79 -4.38 -9.31
CA ILE A 172 21.22 -4.24 -10.71
C ILE A 172 22.59 -4.91 -10.91
N LYS A 173 23.57 -4.65 -10.03
CA LYS A 173 24.89 -5.31 -10.08
C LYS A 173 24.83 -6.84 -9.96
N ARG A 174 23.82 -7.38 -9.26
CA ARG A 174 23.60 -8.83 -9.13
C ARG A 174 22.85 -9.42 -10.33
N ALA A 175 21.89 -8.68 -10.89
CA ALA A 175 21.10 -9.12 -12.04
C ALA A 175 21.90 -9.12 -13.35
N ASP A 176 22.88 -8.23 -13.47
CA ASP A 176 23.68 -8.07 -14.70
C ASP A 176 24.96 -8.94 -14.68
N GLY A 177 25.06 -9.89 -13.73
CA GLY A 177 26.15 -10.87 -13.70
C GLY A 177 27.53 -10.25 -13.51
N GLY A 178 27.69 -9.39 -12.49
CA GLY A 178 28.97 -8.75 -12.18
C GLY A 178 30.13 -9.75 -12.08
N THR A 179 30.89 -9.88 -13.17
CA THR A 179 32.30 -10.25 -13.15
C THR A 179 32.99 -9.32 -12.17
N GLU A 180 33.52 -9.91 -11.10
CA GLU A 180 34.59 -9.32 -10.32
C GLU A 180 35.74 -8.97 -11.29
N LEU A 181 35.93 -7.68 -11.56
CA LEU A 181 37.22 -7.20 -12.00
C LEU A 181 38.11 -7.17 -10.76
N VAL A 182 38.88 -8.24 -10.62
CA VAL A 182 40.11 -8.26 -9.85
C VAL A 182 41.03 -7.19 -10.43
N LEU A 183 41.35 -6.19 -9.61
CA LEU A 183 42.59 -5.42 -9.70
C LEU A 183 43.14 -5.25 -8.28
#